data_AF-R1DRB0-F1
#
_entry.id   AF-R1DRB0-F1
#
_cell.length_a   1.000
_cell.length_b   1.000
_cell.length_c   1.000
_cell.angle_alpha   90.00
_cell.angle_beta   90.00
_cell.angle_gamma   90.00
#
_symmetry.space_group_name_H-M   'P 1'
#
loop_
_entity.id
_entity.type
_entity.pdbx_description
1 polymer ?
#
loop_
_entity_poly.entity_id
_entity_poly.type
_entity_poly.pdbx_seq_one_letter_code
_entity_poly.pdbx_strand_id
1 'polypeptide(L)'
;MGAGCTVPKSMFFVGAPLGFAPLVSISTRTSSYSLHRSAVEYSLRRSAVFLKEASDEAEPPSLHGVGSICEFDEGKQGHARGLLGVIIKAESKAKGGARYEVLDADGRTHPIKAAQVRATFAASKKLKDPLDAPLVLADYVRVAEKAPTELGVEPEMLEVAWELASEADAPLSAKQILGVIDEALCASPVQLFAAYRLLTSEELMHSLHSACRDVGRVFFKAIGDKYKAKAAKAVAASKSALCSAADADAYGDEFCLV
;
A
#
# COMPACT_ATOMS: atom_id res chain seq x y z
N MET A 1 -12.21 58.86 0.65
CA MET A 1 -11.31 59.77 -0.07
C MET A 1 -10.02 59.00 -0.31
N GLY A 2 -9.62 58.55 -1.48
CA GLY A 2 -9.95 58.94 -2.85
C GLY A 2 -8.64 59.25 -3.58
N ALA A 3 -8.15 58.29 -4.38
CA ALA A 3 -7.24 58.42 -5.54
C ALA A 3 -6.67 57.01 -5.81
N GLY A 4 -6.84 56.35 -6.95
CA GLY A 4 -7.16 56.84 -8.29
C GLY A 4 -5.94 56.66 -9.20
N CYS A 5 -6.22 56.35 -10.47
CA CYS A 5 -5.32 56.30 -11.64
C CYS A 5 -4.63 54.96 -11.95
N THR A 6 -4.63 54.43 -13.17
CA THR A 6 -5.49 54.50 -14.38
C THR A 6 -4.85 53.57 -15.40
N VAL A 7 -5.67 52.86 -16.18
CA VAL A 7 -5.31 52.12 -17.40
C VAL A 7 -4.94 53.09 -18.53
N PRO A 8 -4.22 52.66 -19.58
CA PRO A 8 -4.68 52.99 -20.92
C PRO A 8 -4.85 51.79 -21.86
N LYS A 9 -5.84 51.97 -22.73
CA LYS A 9 -6.37 51.08 -23.77
C LYS A 9 -5.55 51.13 -25.07
N SER A 10 -5.53 49.99 -25.76
CA SER A 10 -5.72 49.75 -27.21
C SER A 10 -4.93 50.53 -28.26
N MET A 11 -4.36 49.79 -29.24
CA MET A 11 -4.63 50.06 -30.66
C MET A 11 -4.42 48.83 -31.56
N PHE A 12 -5.32 48.72 -32.53
CA PHE A 12 -5.43 47.77 -33.65
C PHE A 12 -4.36 47.97 -34.74
N PHE A 13 -4.08 46.92 -35.52
CA PHE A 13 -3.84 46.91 -36.99
C PHE A 13 -3.69 45.43 -37.43
N VAL A 14 -4.69 44.76 -38.02
CA VAL A 14 -5.09 44.66 -39.45
C VAL A 14 -3.93 44.34 -40.41
N GLY A 15 -3.98 43.18 -41.07
CA GLY A 15 -3.25 42.93 -42.32
C GLY A 15 -2.99 41.45 -42.67
N ALA A 16 -3.93 40.79 -43.36
CA ALA A 16 -3.62 39.70 -44.29
C ALA A 16 -3.13 40.30 -45.63
N PRO A 17 -2.43 39.55 -46.51
CA PRO A 17 -3.18 38.87 -47.59
C PRO A 17 -2.58 37.56 -48.13
N LEU A 18 -3.37 37.02 -49.05
CA LEU A 18 -3.35 35.76 -49.79
C LEU A 18 -2.27 35.64 -50.88
N GLY A 19 -2.01 34.39 -51.27
CA GLY A 19 -1.49 33.96 -52.59
C GLY A 19 -0.60 32.71 -52.45
N PHE A 20 -0.55 31.72 -53.33
CA PHE A 20 -1.27 31.35 -54.55
C PHE A 20 -0.72 29.93 -54.90
N ALA A 21 -1.55 28.96 -55.29
CA ALA A 21 -1.09 27.67 -55.85
C ALA A 21 -0.82 27.78 -57.37
N PRO A 22 -0.06 26.87 -58.01
CA PRO A 22 -0.65 25.68 -58.68
C PRO A 22 0.21 24.39 -58.52
N LEU A 23 -0.28 23.13 -58.48
CA LEU A 23 -1.10 22.28 -59.38
C LEU A 23 -0.33 21.64 -60.56
N VAL A 24 -0.50 20.30 -60.70
CA VAL A 24 -0.31 19.39 -61.86
C VAL A 24 1.06 18.65 -61.92
N SER A 25 1.21 17.34 -62.19
CA SER A 25 0.33 16.15 -62.25
C SER A 25 1.12 14.88 -62.70
N ILE A 26 0.60 13.70 -62.33
CA ILE A 26 0.50 12.43 -63.12
C ILE A 26 1.65 11.38 -63.19
N SER A 27 1.25 10.16 -62.75
CA SER A 27 1.46 8.78 -63.29
C SER A 27 2.86 8.16 -63.38
N THR A 28 3.08 6.84 -63.27
CA THR A 28 2.32 5.59 -63.07
C THR A 28 3.39 4.50 -62.85
N ARG A 29 3.19 3.43 -62.07
CA ARG A 29 2.67 2.10 -62.50
C ARG A 29 2.81 1.16 -61.28
N THR A 30 1.76 0.57 -60.72
CA THR A 30 1.07 -0.69 -61.09
C THR A 30 1.92 -1.97 -61.09
N SER A 31 1.69 -2.82 -60.09
CA SER A 31 1.32 -4.25 -60.22
C SER A 31 0.86 -4.72 -58.82
N SER A 32 -0.43 -4.95 -58.54
CA SER A 32 -1.23 -6.20 -58.76
C SER A 32 -0.42 -7.45 -58.40
N TYR A 33 -0.89 -8.40 -57.56
CA TYR A 33 -2.04 -9.32 -57.72
C TYR A 33 -2.49 -9.80 -56.29
N SER A 34 -3.75 -9.63 -55.85
CA SER A 34 -4.93 -10.54 -55.98
C SER A 34 -4.76 -11.90 -55.25
N LEU A 35 -5.27 -12.08 -54.02
CA LEU A 35 -6.62 -12.50 -53.59
C LEU A 35 -6.89 -14.01 -53.57
N HIS A 36 -7.73 -14.40 -52.58
CA HIS A 36 -8.32 -15.71 -52.25
C HIS A 36 -7.52 -16.55 -51.24
N ARG A 37 -8.10 -17.24 -50.25
CA ARG A 37 -9.49 -17.63 -49.97
C ARG A 37 -9.59 -18.08 -48.50
N SER A 38 -10.76 -17.89 -47.90
CA SER A 38 -11.16 -18.38 -46.57
C SER A 38 -10.88 -19.86 -46.31
N ALA A 39 -10.60 -20.20 -45.05
CA ALA A 39 -11.15 -21.39 -44.40
C ALA A 39 -11.12 -21.23 -42.87
N VAL A 40 -12.32 -21.24 -42.29
CA VAL A 40 -12.56 -21.48 -40.88
C VAL A 40 -12.23 -22.94 -40.63
N GLU A 41 -11.21 -23.23 -39.82
CA GLU A 41 -11.03 -24.57 -39.24
C GLU A 41 -11.15 -24.49 -37.72
N TYR A 42 -12.27 -25.03 -37.26
CA TYR A 42 -12.53 -25.42 -35.89
C TYR A 42 -11.48 -26.46 -35.46
N SER A 43 -10.48 -26.05 -34.68
CA SER A 43 -9.71 -26.99 -33.89
C SER A 43 -10.42 -27.23 -32.56
N LEU A 44 -11.27 -28.26 -32.56
CA LEU A 44 -11.81 -28.90 -31.36
C LEU A 44 -10.64 -29.44 -30.51
N ARG A 45 -10.13 -28.64 -29.57
CA ARG A 45 -9.43 -29.18 -28.40
C ARG A 45 -10.40 -29.19 -27.23
N ARG A 46 -11.11 -30.33 -27.10
CA ARG A 46 -11.69 -30.80 -25.86
C ARG A 46 -10.56 -30.92 -24.82
N SER A 47 -10.38 -29.91 -24.00
CA SER A 47 -9.64 -30.06 -22.75
C SER A 47 -10.65 -30.55 -21.71
N ALA A 48 -10.45 -31.79 -21.28
CA ALA A 48 -11.26 -32.48 -20.30
C ALA A 48 -11.44 -31.63 -19.03
N VAL A 49 -12.68 -31.49 -18.59
CA VAL A 49 -13.04 -30.97 -17.27
C VAL A 49 -12.57 -32.02 -16.26
N PHE A 50 -11.43 -31.79 -15.63
CA PHE A 50 -11.12 -32.48 -14.38
C PHE A 50 -12.06 -31.93 -13.31
N LEU A 51 -13.14 -32.67 -13.05
CA LEU A 51 -13.90 -32.55 -11.82
C LEU A 51 -12.96 -32.96 -10.69
N LYS A 52 -12.28 -31.97 -10.10
CA LYS A 52 -11.63 -32.14 -8.82
C LYS A 52 -12.74 -32.20 -7.78
N GLU A 53 -12.94 -33.39 -7.20
CA GLU A 53 -13.74 -33.57 -5.99
C GLU A 53 -13.34 -32.51 -4.97
N ALA A 54 -14.34 -31.75 -4.53
CA ALA A 54 -14.22 -30.79 -3.45
C ALA A 54 -14.10 -31.58 -2.14
N SER A 55 -12.86 -31.91 -1.79
CA SER A 55 -12.45 -32.26 -0.43
C SER A 55 -11.39 -31.26 -0.02
N ASP A 56 -11.81 -30.20 0.67
CA ASP A 56 -11.23 -29.90 1.96
C ASP A 56 -12.15 -28.93 2.68
N GLU A 57 -12.56 -29.36 3.86
CA GLU A 57 -13.23 -28.58 4.89
C GLU A 57 -12.28 -27.44 5.28
N ALA A 58 -12.28 -26.36 4.50
CA ALA A 58 -11.60 -25.14 4.85
C ALA A 58 -12.26 -24.62 6.13
N GLU A 59 -11.54 -24.70 7.25
CA GLU A 59 -11.94 -24.00 8.47
C GLU A 59 -12.39 -22.59 8.09
N PRO A 60 -13.62 -22.17 8.49
CA PRO A 60 -14.09 -20.85 8.16
C PRO A 60 -13.05 -19.84 8.64
N PRO A 61 -12.66 -18.86 7.80
CA PRO A 61 -11.63 -17.91 8.18
C PRO A 61 -12.02 -17.30 9.53
N SER A 62 -11.09 -17.36 10.49
CA SER A 62 -11.32 -16.84 11.83
C SER A 62 -11.76 -15.38 11.70
N LEU A 63 -13.03 -15.13 12.00
CA LEU A 63 -13.58 -13.78 12.02
C LEU A 63 -12.75 -12.95 13.00
N HIS A 64 -12.32 -11.78 12.55
CA HIS A 64 -11.71 -10.83 13.46
C HIS A 64 -12.74 -10.44 14.52
N GLY A 65 -12.35 -10.54 15.80
CA GLY A 65 -13.26 -10.33 16.91
C GLY A 65 -13.73 -8.88 17.01
N VAL A 66 -14.99 -8.68 17.41
CA VAL A 66 -15.50 -7.36 17.78
C VAL A 66 -14.67 -6.78 18.92
N GLY A 67 -14.36 -5.49 18.83
CA GLY A 67 -13.48 -4.74 19.72
C GLY A 67 -12.00 -4.80 19.34
N SER A 68 -11.63 -5.60 18.32
CA SER A 68 -10.27 -5.64 17.80
C SER A 68 -9.93 -4.33 17.09
N ILE A 69 -8.68 -3.90 17.23
CA ILE A 69 -8.15 -2.71 16.54
C ILE A 69 -7.61 -3.17 15.19
N CYS A 70 -7.88 -2.44 14.12
CA CYS A 70 -7.40 -2.81 12.79
C CYS A 70 -6.91 -1.60 11.99
N GLU A 71 -5.96 -1.87 11.10
CA GLU A 71 -5.63 -0.99 9.98
C GLU A 71 -6.40 -1.48 8.75
N PHE A 72 -7.10 -0.58 8.06
CA PHE A 72 -7.93 -0.92 6.92
C PHE A 72 -7.82 0.10 5.78
N ASP A 73 -8.14 -0.37 4.58
CA ASP A 73 -8.13 0.41 3.36
C ASP A 73 -9.47 1.09 3.09
N GLU A 74 -9.48 2.44 3.15
CA GLU A 74 -10.61 3.24 2.67
C GLU A 74 -10.54 3.33 1.14
N GLY A 75 -11.35 2.52 0.45
CA GLY A 75 -11.44 2.50 -1.01
C GLY A 75 -11.19 1.12 -1.64
N LYS A 76 -10.92 1.11 -2.95
CA LYS A 76 -10.55 -0.12 -3.67
C LYS A 76 -9.04 -0.32 -3.62
N GLN A 77 -8.60 -1.57 -3.53
CA GLN A 77 -7.17 -1.96 -3.55
C GLN A 77 -6.40 -1.22 -4.66
N GLY A 78 -5.31 -0.55 -4.29
CA GLY A 78 -4.40 0.17 -5.20
C GLY A 78 -4.45 1.70 -5.14
N HIS A 79 -5.52 2.28 -4.58
CA HIS A 79 -5.63 3.74 -4.33
C HIS A 79 -6.18 4.03 -2.92
N ALA A 80 -6.15 3.03 -2.05
CA ALA A 80 -6.75 3.12 -0.74
C ALA A 80 -5.79 3.79 0.24
N ARG A 81 -6.33 4.75 1.00
CA ARG A 81 -5.65 5.31 2.15
C ARG A 81 -5.85 4.37 3.32
N GLY A 82 -4.76 4.01 4.00
CA GLY A 82 -4.87 3.29 5.25
C GLY A 82 -5.53 4.17 6.32
N LEU A 83 -6.42 3.60 7.11
CA LEU A 83 -7.02 4.21 8.29
C LEU A 83 -6.95 3.23 9.47
N LEU A 84 -6.96 3.80 10.68
CA LEU A 84 -7.07 3.04 11.92
C LEU A 84 -8.50 3.05 12.42
N GLY A 85 -8.96 1.91 12.92
CA GLY A 85 -10.28 1.80 13.52
C GLY A 85 -10.44 0.61 14.45
N VAL A 86 -11.63 0.54 15.06
CA VAL A 86 -12.07 -0.56 15.92
C VAL A 86 -13.21 -1.30 15.24
N ILE A 87 -13.13 -2.62 15.16
CA ILE A 87 -14.21 -3.46 14.63
C ILE A 87 -15.37 -3.43 15.62
N ILE A 88 -16.47 -2.76 15.28
CA ILE A 88 -17.68 -2.69 16.11
C ILE A 88 -18.70 -3.76 15.75
N LYS A 89 -18.61 -4.33 14.54
CA LYS A 89 -19.48 -5.41 14.07
C LYS A 89 -18.73 -6.33 13.11
N ALA A 90 -19.00 -7.63 13.21
CA ALA A 90 -18.44 -8.65 12.32
C ALA A 90 -19.56 -9.60 11.86
N GLU A 91 -19.67 -9.78 10.55
CA GLU A 91 -20.68 -10.67 9.93
C GLU A 91 -20.00 -11.66 8.99
N SER A 92 -20.25 -12.95 9.18
CA SER A 92 -19.87 -13.99 8.21
C SER A 92 -20.84 -14.01 7.04
N LYS A 93 -20.32 -14.32 5.86
CA LYS A 93 -21.10 -14.55 4.64
C LYS A 93 -21.12 -16.02 4.30
N ALA A 94 -22.24 -16.46 3.73
CA ALA A 94 -22.47 -17.82 3.26
C ALA A 94 -21.41 -18.38 2.28
N LYS A 95 -20.60 -17.53 1.63
CA LYS A 95 -19.50 -17.93 0.72
C LYS A 95 -18.10 -17.87 1.36
N GLY A 96 -17.99 -17.95 2.69
CA GLY A 96 -16.70 -17.97 3.39
C GLY A 96 -15.96 -16.62 3.43
N GLY A 97 -16.68 -15.50 3.34
CA GLY A 97 -16.10 -14.16 3.48
C GLY A 97 -16.66 -13.43 4.70
N ALA A 98 -16.01 -12.36 5.15
CA ALA A 98 -16.50 -11.51 6.24
C ALA A 98 -16.76 -10.07 5.80
N ARG A 99 -17.73 -9.43 6.45
CA ARG A 99 -17.96 -7.98 6.45
C ARG A 99 -17.76 -7.44 7.86
N TYR A 100 -17.15 -6.27 7.94
CA TYR A 100 -16.93 -5.58 9.20
C TYR A 100 -17.53 -4.18 9.13
N GLU A 101 -18.06 -3.70 10.25
CA GLU A 101 -18.24 -2.27 10.47
C GLU A 101 -17.13 -1.82 11.42
N VAL A 102 -16.40 -0.79 11.00
CA VAL A 102 -15.24 -0.26 11.71
C VAL A 102 -15.49 1.18 12.08
N LEU A 103 -15.26 1.54 13.34
CA LEU A 103 -15.32 2.92 13.82
C LEU A 103 -13.90 3.49 13.86
N ASP A 104 -13.66 4.59 13.14
CA ASP A 104 -12.36 5.25 13.09
C ASP A 104 -12.11 6.18 14.30
N ALA A 105 -10.92 6.77 14.35
CA ALA A 105 -10.54 7.72 15.39
C ALA A 105 -11.33 9.04 15.34
N ASP A 106 -11.88 9.39 14.17
CA ASP A 106 -12.73 10.57 13.97
C ASP A 106 -14.20 10.31 14.33
N GLY A 107 -14.54 9.09 14.76
CA GLY A 107 -15.90 8.67 15.10
C GLY A 107 -16.78 8.35 13.88
N ARG A 108 -16.20 8.10 12.70
CA ARG A 108 -16.94 7.71 11.50
C ARG A 108 -16.95 6.19 11.34
N THR A 109 -18.09 5.67 10.89
CA THR A 109 -18.28 4.23 10.67
C THR A 109 -18.04 3.86 9.21
N HIS A 110 -17.25 2.81 8.99
CA HIS A 110 -16.82 2.31 7.70
C HIS A 110 -17.26 0.86 7.49
N PRO A 111 -18.12 0.57 6.51
CA PRO A 111 -18.43 -0.80 6.13
C PRO A 111 -17.34 -1.35 5.21
N ILE A 112 -16.58 -2.34 5.68
CA ILE A 112 -15.44 -2.91 4.94
C ILE A 112 -15.58 -4.42 4.72
N LYS A 113 -14.87 -4.93 3.73
CA LYS A 113 -14.71 -6.37 3.47
C LYS A 113 -13.46 -6.89 4.16
N ALA A 114 -13.40 -8.19 4.42
CA ALA A 114 -12.21 -8.84 4.97
C ALA A 114 -10.92 -8.51 4.20
N ALA A 115 -10.97 -8.47 2.87
CA ALA A 115 -9.81 -8.15 2.03
C ALA A 115 -9.28 -6.70 2.16
N GLN A 116 -10.02 -5.82 2.84
CA GLN A 116 -9.59 -4.45 3.13
C GLN A 116 -8.93 -4.32 4.51
N VAL A 117 -8.94 -5.36 5.33
CA VAL A 117 -8.24 -5.37 6.62
C VAL A 117 -6.78 -5.75 6.36
N ARG A 118 -5.85 -4.85 6.68
CA ARG A 118 -4.41 -5.06 6.51
C ARG A 118 -3.78 -5.77 7.70
N ALA A 119 -4.23 -5.41 8.90
CA ALA A 119 -3.78 -6.00 10.15
C ALA A 119 -4.85 -5.87 11.23
N THR A 120 -4.82 -6.79 12.18
CA THR A 120 -5.70 -6.79 13.35
C THR A 120 -4.87 -7.00 14.61
N PHE A 121 -5.19 -6.25 15.65
CA PHE A 121 -4.57 -6.30 16.97
C PHE A 121 -5.61 -6.64 18.01
N ALA A 122 -5.16 -7.23 19.12
CA ALA A 122 -6.03 -7.68 20.19
C ALA A 122 -6.94 -6.55 20.69
N ALA A 123 -8.17 -6.94 21.06
CA ALA A 123 -9.14 -6.00 21.60
C ALA A 123 -8.63 -5.29 22.85
N SER A 124 -8.88 -3.98 22.92
CA SER A 124 -8.47 -3.18 24.07
C SER A 124 -9.44 -3.35 25.23
N LYS A 125 -8.90 -3.58 26.43
CA LYS A 125 -9.69 -3.60 27.68
C LYS A 125 -10.33 -2.24 28.01
N LYS A 126 -9.85 -1.16 27.37
CA LYS A 126 -10.40 0.20 27.54
C LYS A 126 -11.70 0.41 26.75
N LEU A 127 -11.99 -0.43 25.76
CA LEU A 127 -13.21 -0.35 24.95
C LEU A 127 -14.38 -0.97 25.72
N LYS A 128 -15.21 -0.14 26.36
CA LYS A 128 -16.42 -0.58 27.06
C LYS A 128 -17.67 -0.29 26.25
N ASP A 129 -17.67 0.85 25.57
CA ASP A 129 -18.67 1.28 24.61
C ASP A 129 -18.00 1.53 23.24
N PRO A 130 -18.68 1.28 22.11
CA PRO A 130 -18.19 1.71 20.79
C PRO A 130 -17.71 3.17 20.76
N LEU A 131 -18.36 4.08 21.50
CA LEU A 131 -17.98 5.49 21.59
C LEU A 131 -16.62 5.73 22.25
N ASP A 132 -16.03 4.74 22.92
CA ASP A 132 -14.66 4.82 23.46
C ASP A 132 -13.58 4.65 22.38
N ALA A 133 -13.95 4.33 21.13
CA ALA A 133 -12.99 4.05 20.05
C ALA A 133 -11.95 5.18 19.84
N PRO A 134 -12.32 6.49 19.82
CA PRO A 134 -11.32 7.56 19.72
C PRO A 134 -10.30 7.55 20.87
N LEU A 135 -10.74 7.27 22.10
CA LEU A 135 -9.87 7.19 23.27
C LEU A 135 -8.92 5.98 23.20
N VAL A 136 -9.41 4.86 22.68
CA VAL A 136 -8.62 3.64 22.47
C VAL A 136 -7.57 3.85 21.37
N LEU A 137 -7.97 4.51 20.28
CA LEU A 137 -7.13 4.72 19.10
C LEU A 137 -6.12 5.86 19.27
N ALA A 138 -6.33 6.80 20.20
CA ALA A 138 -5.44 7.93 20.43
C ALA A 138 -3.97 7.53 20.63
N ASP A 139 -3.72 6.47 21.42
CA ASP A 139 -2.37 5.94 21.64
C ASP A 139 -1.75 5.37 20.35
N TYR A 140 -2.57 4.74 19.50
CA TYR A 140 -2.16 4.15 18.22
C TYR A 140 -1.88 5.22 17.16
N VAL A 141 -2.74 6.24 17.06
CA VAL A 141 -2.55 7.38 16.15
C VAL A 141 -1.25 8.12 16.47
N ARG A 142 -1.01 8.43 17.76
CA ARG A 142 0.23 9.09 18.20
C ARG A 142 1.47 8.30 17.82
N VAL A 143 1.41 6.96 17.89
CA VAL A 143 2.54 6.10 17.52
C VAL A 143 2.67 5.95 16.01
N ALA A 144 1.57 5.94 15.26
CA ALA A 144 1.58 5.93 13.79
C ALA A 144 2.24 7.19 13.19
N GLU A 145 2.21 8.29 13.93
CA GLU A 145 2.81 9.56 13.50
C GLU A 145 4.33 9.59 13.68
N LYS A 146 4.89 8.78 14.58
CA LYS A 146 6.32 8.76 14.90
C LYS A 146 7.18 8.20 13.76
N ALA A 147 8.38 8.74 13.61
CA ALA A 147 9.41 8.17 12.75
C ALA A 147 10.09 6.95 13.42
N PRO A 148 10.72 6.04 12.64
CA PRO A 148 11.43 4.88 13.21
C PRO A 148 12.49 5.24 14.25
N THR A 149 13.26 6.30 14.00
CA THR A 149 14.31 6.79 14.91
C THR A 149 13.72 7.31 16.23
N GLU A 150 12.53 7.92 16.20
CA GLU A 150 11.79 8.31 17.42
C GLU A 150 11.22 7.12 18.21
N LEU A 151 11.15 5.94 17.58
CA LEU A 151 10.86 4.66 18.21
C LEU A 151 12.14 3.92 18.64
N GLY A 152 13.32 4.52 18.45
CA GLY A 152 14.61 3.93 18.79
C GLY A 152 15.07 2.84 17.81
N VAL A 153 14.50 2.81 16.60
CA VAL A 153 14.87 1.84 15.56
C VAL A 153 15.58 2.53 14.43
N GLU A 154 16.89 2.30 14.34
CA GLU A 154 17.72 2.78 13.24
C GLU A 154 17.65 1.82 12.03
N PRO A 155 17.85 2.32 10.80
CA PRO A 155 17.85 1.49 9.59
C PRO A 155 18.80 0.30 9.65
N GLU A 156 19.99 0.43 10.25
CA GLU A 156 20.94 -0.69 10.35
C GLU A 156 20.43 -1.80 11.27
N MET A 157 19.61 -1.48 12.28
CA MET A 157 19.02 -2.50 13.15
C MET A 157 18.03 -3.40 12.39
N LEU A 158 17.31 -2.82 11.42
CA LEU A 158 16.43 -3.58 10.53
C LEU A 158 17.22 -4.46 9.56
N GLU A 159 18.42 -4.03 9.15
CA GLU A 159 19.34 -4.82 8.34
C GLU A 159 19.85 -6.05 9.11
N VAL A 160 20.28 -5.88 10.37
CA VAL A 160 20.67 -7.00 11.24
C VAL A 160 19.52 -7.98 11.45
N ALA A 161 18.30 -7.48 11.70
CA ALA A 161 17.12 -8.32 11.84
C ALA A 161 16.80 -9.07 10.54
N TRP A 162 17.08 -8.46 9.38
CA TRP A 162 16.92 -9.10 8.08
C TRP A 162 17.93 -10.21 7.84
N GLU A 163 19.21 -10.01 8.17
CA GLU A 163 20.24 -11.05 8.03
C GLU A 163 19.85 -12.31 8.80
N LEU A 164 19.45 -12.15 10.07
CA LEU A 164 18.98 -13.27 10.90
C LEU A 164 17.69 -13.90 10.38
N ALA A 165 16.74 -13.08 9.91
CA ALA A 165 15.50 -13.58 9.34
C ALA A 165 15.68 -14.24 7.96
N SER A 166 16.75 -13.92 7.24
CA SER A 166 17.02 -14.48 5.90
C SER A 166 17.42 -15.95 5.94
N GLU A 167 17.90 -16.42 7.10
CA GLU A 167 18.16 -17.83 7.38
C GLU A 167 16.88 -18.63 7.68
N ALA A 168 15.76 -17.95 7.95
CA ALA A 168 14.50 -18.60 8.24
C ALA A 168 13.73 -18.95 6.95
N ASP A 169 13.39 -20.23 6.79
CA ASP A 169 12.58 -20.69 5.65
C ASP A 169 11.09 -20.32 5.78
N ALA A 170 10.62 -20.06 7.01
CA ALA A 170 9.21 -19.82 7.32
C ALA A 170 8.88 -18.32 7.45
N PRO A 171 7.65 -17.88 7.09
CA PRO A 171 7.20 -16.53 7.36
C PRO A 171 7.19 -16.20 8.86
N LEU A 172 7.75 -15.05 9.21
CA LEU A 172 7.88 -14.55 10.57
C LEU A 172 6.78 -13.53 10.89
N SER A 173 6.35 -13.47 12.13
CA SER A 173 5.48 -12.39 12.62
C SER A 173 6.29 -11.11 12.88
N ALA A 174 5.64 -9.94 12.91
CA ALA A 174 6.29 -8.68 13.28
C ALA A 174 7.00 -8.76 14.64
N LYS A 175 6.39 -9.47 15.60
CA LYS A 175 6.97 -9.73 16.92
C LYS A 175 8.28 -10.51 16.85
N GLN A 176 8.38 -11.51 15.97
CA GLN A 176 9.59 -12.32 15.84
C GLN A 176 10.74 -11.54 15.19
N ILE A 177 10.43 -10.62 14.27
CA ILE A 177 11.45 -9.79 13.61
C ILE A 177 11.93 -8.71 14.57
N LEU A 178 11.01 -7.93 15.14
CA LEU A 178 11.37 -6.74 15.91
C LEU A 178 11.72 -7.03 17.35
N GLY A 179 11.29 -8.18 17.90
CA GLY A 179 11.77 -8.65 19.20
C GLY A 179 13.26 -8.97 19.22
N VAL A 180 13.89 -9.20 18.05
CA VAL A 180 15.35 -9.35 17.94
C VAL A 180 16.06 -8.00 18.08
N ILE A 181 15.42 -6.92 17.65
CA ILE A 181 15.95 -5.56 17.79
C ILE A 181 15.77 -5.07 19.22
N ASP A 182 14.51 -5.07 19.69
CA ASP A 182 14.15 -4.67 21.04
C ASP A 182 12.84 -5.35 21.46
N GLU A 183 12.92 -6.17 22.52
CA GLU A 183 11.76 -6.85 23.10
C GLU A 183 10.69 -5.86 23.62
N ALA A 184 11.09 -4.63 24.00
CA ALA A 184 10.17 -3.60 24.47
C ALA A 184 9.18 -3.15 23.38
N LEU A 185 9.58 -3.22 22.11
CA LEU A 185 8.70 -2.96 20.95
C LEU A 185 7.59 -4.02 20.81
N CYS A 186 7.71 -5.13 21.53
CA CYS A 186 6.73 -6.21 21.53
C CYS A 186 5.96 -6.34 22.85
N ALA A 187 6.22 -5.45 23.83
CA ALA A 187 5.72 -5.58 25.19
C ALA A 187 4.25 -5.20 25.36
N SER A 188 3.69 -4.38 24.45
CA SER A 188 2.29 -3.95 24.52
C SER A 188 1.61 -3.97 23.15
N PRO A 189 0.27 -4.04 23.07
CA PRO A 189 -0.46 -4.00 21.80
C PRO A 189 -0.18 -2.74 20.96
N VAL A 190 0.05 -1.59 21.61
CA VAL A 190 0.41 -0.33 20.94
C VAL A 190 1.81 -0.41 20.36
N GLN A 191 2.76 -0.97 21.11
CA GLN A 191 4.13 -1.17 20.65
C GLN A 191 4.19 -2.21 19.52
N LEU A 192 3.40 -3.27 19.60
CA LEU A 192 3.28 -4.26 18.52
C LEU A 192 2.71 -3.64 17.24
N PHE A 193 1.81 -2.65 17.36
CA PHE A 193 1.36 -1.86 16.21
C PHE A 193 2.47 -0.95 15.67
N ALA A 194 3.23 -0.27 16.54
CA ALA A 194 4.43 0.48 16.14
C ALA A 194 5.38 -0.42 15.33
N ALA A 195 5.63 -1.62 15.85
CA ALA A 195 6.47 -2.63 15.26
C ALA A 195 5.94 -3.08 13.89
N TYR A 196 4.66 -3.41 13.78
CA TYR A 196 4.00 -3.69 12.50
C TYR A 196 4.25 -2.58 11.47
N ARG A 197 4.06 -1.31 11.89
CA ARG A 197 4.22 -0.12 11.03
C ARG A 197 5.63 0.06 10.51
N LEU A 198 6.66 -0.29 11.30
CA LEU A 198 8.06 -0.26 10.86
C LEU A 198 8.32 -1.21 9.68
N LEU A 199 7.57 -2.31 9.58
CA LEU A 199 7.76 -3.35 8.56
C LEU A 199 6.87 -3.16 7.32
N THR A 200 5.72 -2.50 7.46
CA THR A 200 4.68 -2.45 6.40
C THR A 200 4.52 -1.13 5.71
N SER A 201 4.86 -0.04 6.40
CA SER A 201 4.82 1.35 5.97
C SER A 201 4.48 1.55 4.49
N GLU A 202 3.18 1.54 4.22
CA GLU A 202 2.57 2.39 3.22
C GLU A 202 2.01 3.62 3.95
N GLU A 203 1.85 4.71 3.20
CA GLU A 203 1.37 6.01 3.66
C GLU A 203 0.12 5.90 4.54
N LEU A 204 0.30 6.02 5.85
CA LEU A 204 -0.75 6.49 6.75
C LEU A 204 -0.56 7.99 6.88
N MET A 205 -1.47 8.73 6.25
CA MET A 205 -1.53 10.20 6.22
C MET A 205 -0.33 10.87 5.56
N HIS A 206 -0.61 11.96 4.83
CA HIS A 206 0.37 12.96 4.40
C HIS A 206 1.01 13.64 5.63
N SER A 207 1.82 12.90 6.38
CA SER A 207 2.63 13.43 7.46
C SER A 207 3.98 13.84 6.87
N LEU A 208 4.45 15.03 7.27
CA LEU A 208 5.66 15.69 6.76
C LEU A 208 6.95 14.84 6.83
N HIS A 209 6.96 13.72 7.57
CA HIS A 209 8.11 12.84 7.74
C HIS A 209 8.00 11.58 6.87
N SER A 210 7.87 11.78 5.55
CA SER A 210 7.78 10.69 4.54
C SER A 210 9.09 9.90 4.42
N ALA A 211 10.23 10.57 4.64
CA ALA A 211 11.55 10.08 4.29
C ALA A 211 12.14 8.99 5.19
N CYS A 212 11.49 8.53 6.26
CA CYS A 212 12.02 7.41 7.06
C CYS A 212 11.05 6.23 7.13
N ARG A 213 9.85 6.32 6.54
CA ARG A 213 8.83 5.29 6.74
C ARG A 213 9.15 4.01 5.98
N ASP A 214 9.73 4.06 4.78
CA ASP A 214 9.78 2.89 3.89
C ASP A 214 10.90 1.87 4.15
N VAL A 215 11.70 2.04 5.22
CA VAL A 215 12.90 1.23 5.47
C VAL A 215 12.58 -0.26 5.64
N GLY A 216 11.54 -0.64 6.40
CA GLY A 216 11.23 -2.06 6.61
C GLY A 216 10.86 -2.79 5.32
N ARG A 217 10.28 -2.09 4.33
CA ARG A 217 9.94 -2.67 3.02
C ARG A 217 11.18 -2.96 2.19
N VAL A 218 12.33 -2.36 2.47
CA VAL A 218 13.61 -2.69 1.82
C VAL A 218 13.97 -4.15 2.08
N PHE A 219 13.74 -4.59 3.32
CA PHE A 219 14.20 -5.87 3.85
C PHE A 219 13.13 -6.96 3.84
N PHE A 220 11.87 -6.61 4.10
CA PHE A 220 10.80 -7.56 4.32
C PHE A 220 9.67 -7.42 3.30
N LYS A 221 9.03 -8.54 2.98
CA LYS A 221 7.81 -8.60 2.17
C LYS A 221 6.66 -9.13 3.01
N ALA A 222 5.58 -8.39 3.10
CA ALA A 222 4.35 -8.83 3.76
C ALA A 222 3.67 -9.97 2.96
N ILE A 223 3.18 -10.98 3.69
CA ILE A 223 2.42 -12.13 3.21
C ILE A 223 1.26 -12.32 4.20
N GLY A 224 0.13 -11.63 3.97
CA GLY A 224 -0.96 -11.57 4.94
C GLY A 224 -0.53 -10.80 6.20
N ASP A 225 -0.64 -11.44 7.36
CA ASP A 225 -0.23 -10.92 8.68
C ASP A 225 1.23 -11.25 9.06
N LYS A 226 1.96 -11.93 8.18
CA LYS A 226 3.36 -12.34 8.36
C LYS A 226 4.29 -11.70 7.33
N TYR A 227 5.58 -11.90 7.50
CA TYR A 227 6.65 -11.31 6.71
C TYR A 227 7.64 -12.37 6.28
N LYS A 228 8.18 -12.19 5.08
CA LYS A 228 9.32 -12.97 4.59
C LYS A 228 10.49 -12.04 4.30
N ALA A 229 11.68 -12.42 4.75
CA ALA A 229 12.91 -11.74 4.40
C ALA A 229 13.11 -11.78 2.87
N LYS A 230 13.49 -10.64 2.29
CA LYS A 230 13.80 -10.54 0.86
C LYS A 230 15.17 -11.18 0.59
N ALA A 231 15.38 -11.62 -0.65
CA ALA A 231 16.70 -12.08 -1.08
C ALA A 231 17.70 -10.91 -1.12
N ALA A 232 18.98 -11.16 -0.82
CA ALA A 232 20.03 -10.14 -0.76
C ALA A 232 20.08 -9.25 -2.02
N LYS A 233 19.94 -9.83 -3.21
CA LYS A 233 19.89 -9.07 -4.47
C LYS A 233 18.71 -8.09 -4.53
N ALA A 234 17.56 -8.47 -3.97
CA ALA A 234 16.38 -7.61 -3.93
C ALA A 234 16.50 -6.51 -2.85
N VAL A 235 17.18 -6.80 -1.75
CA VAL A 235 17.52 -5.80 -0.72
C VAL A 235 18.48 -4.76 -1.29
N ALA A 236 19.59 -5.16 -1.90
CA ALA A 236 20.54 -4.24 -2.53
C ALA A 236 19.87 -3.33 -3.58
N ALA A 237 19.01 -3.90 -4.44
CA ALA A 237 18.24 -3.12 -5.41
C ALA A 237 17.27 -2.13 -4.73
N SER A 238 16.64 -2.53 -3.62
CA SER A 238 15.71 -1.66 -2.87
C SER A 238 16.47 -0.55 -2.12
N LYS A 239 17.63 -0.86 -1.51
CA LYS A 239 18.53 0.12 -0.86
C LYS A 239 19.00 1.15 -1.87
N SER A 240 19.53 0.71 -3.01
CA SER A 240 19.99 1.61 -4.08
C SER A 240 18.88 2.53 -4.58
N ALA A 241 17.67 2.01 -4.79
CA ALA A 241 16.53 2.83 -5.19
C ALA A 241 16.18 3.89 -4.13
N LEU A 242 16.15 3.49 -2.84
CA LEU A 242 15.81 4.37 -1.73
C LEU A 242 16.87 5.47 -1.52
N CYS A 243 18.15 5.10 -1.55
CA CYS A 243 19.29 6.00 -1.38
C CYS A 243 19.58 6.88 -2.60
N SER A 244 18.94 6.60 -3.75
CA SER A 244 18.98 7.49 -4.92
C SER A 244 17.87 8.55 -4.92
N ALA A 245 16.92 8.48 -3.98
CA ALA A 245 15.84 9.44 -3.83
C ALA A 245 16.33 10.75 -3.18
N ALA A 246 15.56 11.83 -3.34
CA ALA A 246 15.93 13.18 -2.88
C ALA A 246 16.15 13.30 -1.36
N ASP A 247 15.71 12.30 -0.58
CA ASP A 247 15.79 12.30 0.89
C ASP A 247 16.84 11.31 1.44
N ALA A 248 17.85 10.95 0.65
CA ALA A 248 18.87 9.96 1.03
C ALA A 248 19.59 10.28 2.35
N ASP A 249 19.84 11.57 2.62
CA ASP A 249 20.51 12.04 3.84
C ASP A 249 19.74 11.67 5.13
N ALA A 250 18.44 11.37 5.04
CA ALA A 250 17.61 11.00 6.18
C ALA A 250 17.84 9.56 6.69
N TYR A 251 18.54 8.72 5.92
CA TYR A 251 18.80 7.32 6.26
C TYR A 251 20.21 7.08 6.81
N GLY A 252 21.08 8.11 6.79
CA GLY A 252 22.47 8.02 7.20
C GLY A 252 23.40 7.48 6.11
N ASP A 253 24.65 7.97 6.10
CA ASP A 253 25.66 7.58 5.11
C ASP A 253 25.95 6.08 5.17
N GLU A 254 26.04 5.48 6.37
CA GLU A 254 26.39 4.05 6.51
C GLU A 254 25.34 3.11 5.87
N PHE A 255 24.05 3.44 5.98
CA PHE A 255 22.99 2.67 5.35
C PHE A 255 23.06 2.72 3.81
N CYS A 256 23.44 3.87 3.25
CA CYS A 256 23.43 4.13 1.81
C CYS A 256 24.76 3.84 1.09
N LEU A 257 25.84 3.56 1.82
CA LEU A 257 27.18 3.30 1.27
C LEU A 257 27.45 1.82 0.89
N VAL A 258 26.44 0.94 0.92
CA VAL A 258 26.55 -0.50 0.61
C VAL A 258 26.04 -0.86 -0.79
#